data_AF-A0A552FWW0-F1
#
_entry.id   AF-A0A552FWW0-F1
#
_cell.length_a   1.000
_cell.length_b   1.000
_cell.length_c   1.000
_cell.angle_alpha   90.00
_cell.angle_beta   90.00
_cell.angle_gamma   90.00
#
_symmetry.space_group_name_H-M   'P 1'
#
loop_
_entity.id
_entity.type
_entity.pdbx_description
1 polymer ?
#
loop_
_entity_poly.entity_id
_entity_poly.type
_entity_poly.pdbx_seq_one_letter_code
_entity_poly.pdbx_strand_id
1 'polypeptide(L)'
;MTGKFRSPKRRKTRQKSGYQVSGSQMGSTCRIETSHLLQPEQGIITFNHEITSLTAMELFSRQIGVIGTGIYIYPREKCTYEIELSWSLDTNFDKIEKKGNLSSGYWQGLGAIKEIDLNISYGKINNFKVSYKINTFAPISVYGLIMGSLYHPYLTQHDIYNSFQQKTHLYVPEILYLCPHKDALEFRTIQGQLNQNNGDKIVCKSCNRCDRFLPINIDNEQKKLGYSNHCIKKAPCQHSSFSRYEILNLKDFKLDNLNRSLVNHICDNKIISRFGHQLECRVCKKFFVNRPLNPTRNSTQHREDSLRRRALEVLISALLDKESVYSKHRLNSGEEFDVYIWNKFNHKCFNCQKILPSPKDMHLDHTLPLAYLWPLDSTATCLCPGCNSSKSDKFPEDFYSQEQLKELSKITGISLDKLNRKSINQEAVKKLFARINWFFDDFLNDDEYQKDREGKKVADIIYKSLQKVLSISGYSENLVSLYRNKNKKDPSSISLES
;
A
#
# COMPACT_ATOMS: atom_id res chain seq x y z
N MET A 1 -3.82 -34.15 -22.19
CA MET A 1 -4.76 -33.04 -22.52
C MET A 1 -4.52 -31.89 -21.56
N THR A 2 -3.69 -30.92 -21.96
CA THR A 2 -3.35 -29.74 -21.14
C THR A 2 -4.55 -28.80 -21.07
N GLY A 3 -5.11 -28.60 -19.87
CA GLY A 3 -6.34 -27.83 -19.68
C GLY A 3 -6.26 -26.41 -20.26
N LYS A 4 -7.06 -26.13 -21.29
CA LYS A 4 -7.22 -24.78 -21.84
C LYS A 4 -7.68 -23.82 -20.73
N PHE A 5 -6.98 -22.69 -20.62
CA PHE A 5 -7.38 -21.60 -19.73
C PHE A 5 -8.73 -21.05 -20.19
N ARG A 6 -9.71 -20.98 -19.28
CA ARG A 6 -10.96 -20.23 -19.49
C ARG A 6 -10.96 -19.08 -18.50
N SER A 7 -11.02 -17.83 -18.99
CA SER A 7 -11.27 -16.70 -18.09
C SER A 7 -12.63 -16.88 -17.42
N PRO A 8 -12.74 -16.63 -16.10
CA PRO A 8 -14.04 -16.48 -15.48
C PRO A 8 -14.82 -15.40 -16.23
N LYS A 9 -16.10 -15.67 -16.55
CA LYS A 9 -16.99 -14.64 -17.10
C LYS A 9 -17.01 -13.48 -16.12
N ARG A 10 -16.50 -12.32 -16.54
CA ARG A 10 -16.60 -11.07 -15.78
C ARG A 10 -18.08 -10.84 -15.47
N ARG A 11 -18.45 -10.76 -14.19
CA ARG A 11 -19.84 -10.42 -13.84
C ARG A 11 -20.19 -9.09 -14.52
N LYS A 12 -21.38 -9.01 -15.13
CA LYS A 12 -21.92 -7.76 -15.67
C LYS A 12 -22.06 -6.67 -14.59
N THR A 13 -22.12 -7.07 -13.33
CA THR A 13 -22.28 -6.17 -12.19
C THR A 13 -20.95 -5.98 -11.44
N ARG A 14 -20.46 -4.73 -11.41
CA ARG A 14 -19.49 -4.29 -10.40
C ARG A 14 -20.06 -4.65 -9.04
N GLN A 15 -19.35 -5.46 -8.24
CA GLN A 15 -19.71 -5.59 -6.82
C GLN A 15 -19.73 -4.17 -6.24
N LYS A 16 -20.89 -3.73 -5.76
CA LYS A 16 -20.99 -2.49 -4.98
C LYS A 16 -20.04 -2.65 -3.79
N SER A 17 -19.11 -1.72 -3.62
CA SER A 17 -18.19 -1.75 -2.47
C SER A 17 -19.00 -1.86 -1.18
N GLY A 18 -18.58 -2.76 -0.28
CA GLY A 18 -19.34 -3.16 0.92
C GLY A 18 -19.65 -2.05 1.93
N TYR A 19 -19.19 -0.83 1.70
CA TYR A 19 -19.75 0.38 2.30
C TYR A 19 -20.20 1.31 1.18
N GLN A 20 -21.48 1.71 1.22
CA GLN A 20 -22.00 2.73 0.33
C GLN A 20 -21.18 4.03 0.49
N VAL A 21 -21.21 4.87 -0.53
CA VAL A 21 -20.75 6.26 -0.44
C VAL A 21 -21.60 6.91 0.64
N SER A 22 -21.16 6.84 1.90
CA SER A 22 -21.89 7.42 3.05
C SER A 22 -21.66 8.93 3.16
N GLY A 23 -20.72 9.45 2.37
CA GLY A 23 -20.37 10.86 2.35
C GLY A 23 -21.27 11.67 1.41
N SER A 24 -21.69 12.84 1.88
CA SER A 24 -22.28 13.91 1.07
C SER A 24 -21.31 14.43 -0.01
N GLN A 25 -20.00 14.26 0.19
CA GLN A 25 -18.97 14.73 -0.73
C GLN A 25 -18.68 13.72 -1.85
N MET A 26 -18.47 14.21 -3.07
CA MET A 26 -18.08 13.37 -4.22
C MET A 26 -16.60 12.98 -4.21
N GLY A 27 -15.77 13.65 -3.39
CA GLY A 27 -14.32 13.47 -3.36
C GLY A 27 -13.58 14.22 -4.46
N SER A 28 -14.26 15.10 -5.21
CA SER A 28 -13.69 15.97 -6.25
C SER A 28 -13.77 17.46 -5.88
N THR A 29 -13.81 17.76 -4.58
CA THR A 29 -13.87 19.12 -4.02
C THR A 29 -12.69 19.32 -3.08
N CYS A 30 -12.28 20.56 -2.89
CA CYS A 30 -11.25 20.93 -1.92
C CYS A 30 -11.56 22.27 -1.26
N ARG A 31 -10.86 22.51 -0.16
CA ARG A 31 -10.76 23.81 0.50
C ARG A 31 -9.30 24.23 0.55
N ILE A 32 -9.06 25.53 0.43
CA ILE A 32 -7.75 26.13 0.71
C ILE A 32 -7.83 26.69 2.13
N GLU A 33 -6.93 26.26 3.00
CA GLU A 33 -6.96 26.63 4.42
C GLU A 33 -5.69 27.44 4.76
N THR A 34 -5.83 28.32 5.74
CA THR A 34 -4.70 29.12 6.24
C THR A 34 -4.07 28.39 7.42
N SER A 35 -2.75 28.25 7.39
CA SER A 35 -1.98 27.73 8.52
C SER A 35 -1.45 28.86 9.40
N HIS A 36 -0.88 28.51 10.55
CA HIS A 36 -0.24 29.46 11.45
C HIS A 36 1.27 29.39 11.28
N LEU A 37 1.94 30.54 11.18
CA LEU A 37 3.40 30.60 11.17
C LEU A 37 3.91 30.67 12.61
N LEU A 38 4.76 29.71 12.99
CA LEU A 38 5.42 29.68 14.29
C LEU A 38 6.89 30.04 14.12
N GLN A 39 7.37 30.95 14.98
CA GLN A 39 8.77 31.36 15.06
C GLN A 39 9.48 30.59 16.17
N PRO A 40 10.69 30.06 15.95
CA PRO A 40 11.45 29.42 17.00
C PRO A 40 12.03 30.44 17.98
N GLU A 41 11.95 30.11 19.27
CA GLU A 41 12.66 30.80 20.33
C GLU A 41 13.89 29.97 20.68
N GLN A 42 15.09 30.54 20.51
CA GLN A 42 16.36 29.87 20.78
C GLN A 42 16.50 28.49 20.07
N GLY A 43 15.97 28.39 18.85
CA GLY A 43 16.04 27.17 18.04
C GLY A 43 14.99 26.11 18.40
N ILE A 44 13.99 26.44 19.22
CA ILE A 44 12.95 25.52 19.68
C ILE A 44 11.56 26.16 19.55
N ILE A 45 10.59 25.37 19.12
CA ILE A 45 9.16 25.70 19.18
C ILE A 45 8.49 24.70 20.11
N THR A 46 7.84 25.20 21.16
CA THR A 46 7.10 24.38 22.11
C THR A 46 5.66 24.85 22.22
N PHE A 47 4.70 23.93 22.11
CA PHE A 47 3.30 24.22 22.37
C PHE A 47 2.63 23.02 23.05
N ASN A 48 1.72 23.33 23.97
CA ASN A 48 1.01 22.35 24.76
C ASN A 48 -0.49 22.55 24.61
N HIS A 49 -1.22 21.45 24.75
CA HIS A 49 -2.67 21.51 24.88
C HIS A 49 -3.15 20.48 25.89
N GLU A 50 -4.25 20.82 26.56
CA GLU A 50 -4.92 19.96 27.52
C GLU A 50 -6.41 19.86 27.19
N ILE A 51 -6.95 18.65 27.35
CA ILE A 51 -8.38 18.38 27.38
C ILE A 51 -8.68 17.79 28.76
N THR A 52 -9.47 18.52 29.56
CA THR A 52 -9.77 18.15 30.95
C THR A 52 -10.39 16.77 31.06
N SER A 53 -11.31 16.44 30.15
CA SER A 53 -11.96 15.13 30.09
C SER A 53 -12.37 14.81 28.66
N LEU A 54 -12.18 13.56 28.25
CA LEU A 54 -12.74 12.99 27.02
C LEU A 54 -13.20 11.56 27.25
N THR A 55 -14.09 11.08 26.38
CA THR A 55 -14.57 9.70 26.42
C THR A 55 -13.93 8.90 25.30
N ALA A 56 -13.29 7.78 25.64
CA ALA A 56 -12.86 6.78 24.67
C ALA A 56 -13.92 5.68 24.58
N MET A 57 -14.43 5.43 23.38
CA MET A 57 -15.38 4.35 23.13
C MET A 57 -14.65 3.05 22.87
N GLU A 58 -15.27 1.92 23.20
CA GLU A 58 -14.79 0.60 22.80
C GLU A 58 -14.71 0.48 21.27
N LEU A 59 -13.60 -0.06 20.82
CA LEU A 59 -13.29 -0.35 19.43
C LEU A 59 -13.03 -1.84 19.27
N PHE A 60 -13.31 -2.33 18.07
CA PHE A 60 -12.99 -3.67 17.63
C PHE A 60 -13.67 -4.79 18.42
N SER A 61 -14.68 -4.48 19.23
CA SER A 61 -15.34 -5.43 20.15
C SER A 61 -14.33 -6.13 21.08
N ARG A 62 -13.32 -5.38 21.53
CA ARG A 62 -12.19 -5.88 22.33
C ARG A 62 -11.94 -5.08 23.61
N GLN A 63 -12.88 -4.23 24.04
CA GLN A 63 -12.69 -3.31 25.17
C GLN A 63 -11.42 -2.46 25.03
N ILE A 64 -11.06 -2.10 23.80
CA ILE A 64 -9.90 -1.24 23.51
C ILE A 64 -10.40 0.13 23.10
N GLY A 65 -9.92 1.18 23.76
CA GLY A 65 -10.02 2.55 23.31
C GLY A 65 -8.75 2.97 22.58
N VAL A 66 -8.84 3.99 21.73
CA VAL A 66 -7.65 4.62 21.14
C VAL A 66 -7.75 6.11 21.36
N ILE A 67 -6.69 6.69 21.91
CA ILE A 67 -6.52 8.14 22.08
C ILE A 67 -5.33 8.60 21.24
N GLY A 68 -5.28 9.88 20.92
CA GLY A 68 -4.12 10.44 20.25
C GLY A 68 -4.22 11.90 19.92
N THR A 69 -3.20 12.33 19.20
CA THR A 69 -2.99 13.71 18.75
C THR A 69 -2.38 13.72 17.36
N GLY A 70 -2.56 14.83 16.66
CA GLY A 70 -2.04 15.04 15.34
C GLY A 70 -1.87 16.51 14.97
N ILE A 71 -0.95 16.79 14.06
CA ILE A 71 -0.74 18.13 13.49
C ILE A 71 -0.09 17.99 12.12
N TYR A 72 -0.33 18.95 11.21
CA TYR A 72 0.39 19.04 9.93
C TYR A 72 1.41 20.17 9.99
N ILE A 73 2.64 19.89 9.58
CA ILE A 73 3.76 20.84 9.66
C ILE A 73 4.41 20.98 8.29
N TYR A 74 4.68 22.22 7.87
CA TYR A 74 5.52 22.56 6.74
C TYR A 74 6.81 23.22 7.26
N PRO A 75 7.92 22.48 7.32
CA PRO A 75 9.18 23.04 7.78
C PRO A 75 9.99 23.61 6.61
N ARG A 76 10.64 24.75 6.84
CA ARG A 76 11.51 25.43 5.86
C ARG A 76 12.89 24.77 5.76
N GLU A 77 13.33 24.12 6.83
CA GLU A 77 14.57 23.35 6.89
C GLU A 77 14.33 21.97 7.49
N LYS A 78 15.35 21.10 7.49
CA LYS A 78 15.24 19.82 8.17
C LYS A 78 15.24 20.08 9.68
N CYS A 79 14.27 19.51 10.39
CA CYS A 79 14.15 19.69 11.83
C CYS A 79 13.82 18.36 12.52
N THR A 80 13.95 18.35 13.85
CA THR A 80 13.56 17.20 14.68
C THR A 80 12.36 17.55 15.53
N TYR A 81 11.62 16.54 15.95
CA TYR A 81 10.47 16.73 16.83
C TYR A 81 10.46 15.70 17.95
N GLU A 82 9.78 16.08 19.02
CA GLU A 82 9.37 15.26 20.15
C GLU A 82 7.90 15.55 20.45
N ILE A 83 7.13 14.49 20.68
CA ILE A 83 5.74 14.54 21.10
C ILE A 83 5.65 13.79 22.41
N GLU A 84 5.21 14.45 23.46
CA GLU A 84 4.80 13.81 24.71
C GLU A 84 3.28 13.81 24.78
N LEU A 85 2.70 12.66 25.10
CA LEU A 85 1.26 12.49 25.31
C LEU A 85 1.06 11.87 26.69
N SER A 86 0.28 12.50 27.55
CA SER A 86 -0.03 11.96 28.89
C SER A 86 -1.51 12.02 29.19
N TRP A 87 -2.01 11.10 30.01
CA TRP A 87 -3.42 11.02 30.38
C TRP A 87 -3.60 10.31 31.72
N SER A 88 -4.80 10.44 32.28
CA SER A 88 -5.26 9.62 33.39
C SER A 88 -6.48 8.82 32.99
N LEU A 89 -6.41 7.49 33.09
CA LEU A 89 -7.57 6.61 32.98
C LEU A 89 -7.95 6.17 34.38
N ASP A 90 -9.18 6.51 34.80
CA ASP A 90 -9.62 6.37 36.19
C ASP A 90 -8.66 7.08 37.17
N THR A 91 -7.82 6.35 37.89
CA THR A 91 -6.79 6.87 38.82
C THR A 91 -5.35 6.70 38.31
N ASN A 92 -5.13 5.98 37.21
CA ASN A 92 -3.80 5.65 36.71
C ASN A 92 -3.31 6.70 35.72
N PHE A 93 -2.16 7.30 36.01
CA PHE A 93 -1.47 8.20 35.10
C PHE A 93 -0.53 7.43 34.18
N ASP A 94 -0.62 7.71 32.89
CA ASP A 94 0.24 7.14 31.86
C ASP A 94 0.78 8.23 30.92
N LYS A 95 1.92 7.93 30.29
CA LYS A 95 2.48 8.76 29.23
C LYS A 95 3.22 7.97 28.15
N ILE A 96 3.32 8.57 26.97
CA ILE A 96 4.19 8.12 25.88
C ILE A 96 4.98 9.27 25.28
N GLU A 97 6.14 8.94 24.73
CA GLU A 97 7.00 9.87 24.01
C GLU A 97 7.27 9.34 22.61
N LYS A 98 7.31 10.24 21.62
CA LYS A 98 7.63 9.92 20.23
C LYS A 98 8.57 10.96 19.64
N LYS A 99 9.69 10.51 19.09
CA LYS A 99 10.71 11.36 18.47
C LYS A 99 10.85 11.05 16.98
N GLY A 100 11.29 12.01 16.20
CA GLY A 100 11.56 11.80 14.79
C GLY A 100 12.16 13.00 14.07
N ASN A 101 12.26 12.85 12.75
CA ASN A 101 12.84 13.84 11.85
C ASN A 101 11.79 14.30 10.83
N LEU A 102 11.86 15.57 10.44
CA LEU A 102 11.05 16.16 9.38
C LEU A 102 11.96 16.65 8.25
N SER A 103 11.56 16.38 7.02
CA SER A 103 12.23 16.94 5.84
C SER A 103 11.66 18.31 5.50
N SER A 104 12.45 19.19 4.88
CA SER A 104 11.99 20.50 4.44
C SER A 104 11.14 20.47 3.17
N GLY A 105 10.35 21.53 2.99
CA GLY A 105 9.78 21.91 1.69
C GLY A 105 8.47 21.22 1.30
N TYR A 106 7.81 20.52 2.23
CA TYR A 106 6.47 19.96 2.01
C TYR A 106 5.74 19.70 3.34
N TRP A 107 4.41 19.61 3.28
CA TRP A 107 3.57 19.32 4.45
C TRP A 107 3.75 17.86 4.89
N GLN A 108 3.90 17.65 6.20
CA GLN A 108 4.03 16.34 6.83
C GLN A 108 3.01 16.20 7.97
N GLY A 109 2.29 15.08 8.00
CA GLY A 109 1.45 14.70 9.12
C GLY A 109 2.31 14.15 10.26
N LEU A 110 2.11 14.71 11.44
CA LEU A 110 2.75 14.35 12.68
C LEU A 110 1.68 13.90 13.67
N GLY A 111 2.01 13.00 14.60
CA GLY A 111 1.12 12.66 15.69
C GLY A 111 1.54 11.41 16.45
N ALA A 112 0.83 11.14 17.52
CA ALA A 112 0.97 9.96 18.35
C ALA A 112 -0.42 9.40 18.68
N ILE A 113 -0.51 8.08 18.77
CA ILE A 113 -1.73 7.39 19.19
C ILE A 113 -1.35 6.35 20.24
N LYS A 114 -2.28 6.03 21.12
CA LYS A 114 -2.14 4.99 22.13
C LYS A 114 -3.43 4.20 22.27
N GLU A 115 -3.29 2.88 22.27
CA GLU A 115 -4.33 1.96 22.71
C GLU A 115 -4.38 1.94 24.23
N ILE A 116 -5.60 1.98 24.76
CA ILE A 116 -5.90 1.95 26.18
C ILE A 116 -6.91 0.82 26.43
N ASP A 117 -6.69 0.07 27.49
CA ASP A 117 -7.60 -0.99 27.92
C ASP A 117 -8.78 -0.35 28.66
N LEU A 118 -10.00 -0.70 28.28
CA LEU A 118 -11.23 -0.18 28.88
C LEU A 118 -11.82 -1.25 29.79
N ASN A 119 -12.32 -0.85 30.96
CA ASN A 119 -12.98 -1.76 31.89
C ASN A 119 -14.42 -2.11 31.45
N ILE A 120 -15.05 -1.23 30.67
CA ILE A 120 -16.40 -1.37 30.11
C ILE A 120 -16.42 -0.87 28.65
N SER A 121 -17.59 -0.73 28.02
CA SER A 121 -17.72 -0.29 26.61
C SER A 121 -17.27 1.16 26.34
N TYR A 122 -16.83 1.89 27.36
CA TYR A 122 -16.20 3.20 27.27
C TYR A 122 -15.24 3.42 28.46
N GLY A 123 -14.34 4.40 28.33
CA GLY A 123 -13.47 4.86 29.42
C GLY A 123 -13.42 6.38 29.48
N LYS A 124 -13.41 6.93 30.70
CA LYS A 124 -13.25 8.36 30.93
C LYS A 124 -11.76 8.67 31.08
N ILE A 125 -11.25 9.47 30.16
CA ILE A 125 -9.87 9.93 30.16
C ILE A 125 -9.83 11.34 30.69
N ASN A 126 -9.13 11.55 31.79
CA ASN A 126 -8.95 12.85 32.43
C ASN A 126 -7.56 13.39 32.13
N ASN A 127 -7.40 14.72 32.18
CA ASN A 127 -6.12 15.41 32.04
C ASN A 127 -5.32 14.96 30.80
N PHE A 128 -6.00 14.80 29.67
CA PHE A 128 -5.32 14.42 28.43
C PHE A 128 -4.48 15.60 27.97
N LYS A 129 -3.16 15.44 27.98
CA LYS A 129 -2.19 16.50 27.66
C LYS A 129 -1.29 16.07 26.52
N VAL A 130 -0.97 17.02 25.66
CA VAL A 130 0.03 16.87 24.62
C VAL A 130 1.05 18.00 24.72
N SER A 131 2.32 17.66 24.55
CA SER A 131 3.41 18.61 24.33
C SER A 131 4.10 18.30 23.01
N TYR A 132 4.23 19.32 22.17
CA TYR A 132 5.06 19.25 20.97
C TYR A 132 6.29 20.12 21.18
N LYS A 133 7.46 19.54 20.92
CA LYS A 133 8.74 20.25 20.88
C LYS A 133 9.39 20.03 19.53
N ILE A 134 9.68 21.10 18.81
CA ILE A 134 10.28 21.07 17.47
C ILE A 134 11.58 21.85 17.51
N ASN A 135 12.71 21.19 17.20
CA ASN A 135 14.01 21.85 17.17
C ASN A 135 14.29 22.32 15.74
N THR A 136 14.26 23.63 15.53
CA THR A 136 14.36 24.31 14.23
C THR A 136 14.85 25.75 14.45
N PHE A 137 15.73 26.24 13.57
CA PHE A 137 16.17 27.63 13.53
C PHE A 137 15.31 28.47 12.56
N ALA A 138 14.63 27.81 11.63
CA ALA A 138 13.70 28.46 10.71
C ALA A 138 12.25 28.44 11.22
N PRO A 139 11.41 29.42 10.82
CA PRO A 139 9.97 29.39 11.06
C PRO A 139 9.32 28.17 10.40
N ILE A 140 8.22 27.69 10.99
CA ILE A 140 7.43 26.57 10.44
C ILE A 140 5.97 27.00 10.28
N SER A 141 5.30 26.47 9.26
CA SER A 141 3.84 26.61 9.14
C SER A 141 3.17 25.38 9.74
N VAL A 142 2.14 25.59 10.56
CA VAL A 142 1.41 24.52 11.25
C VAL A 142 -0.09 24.60 11.01
N TYR A 143 -0.72 23.45 10.82
CA TYR A 143 -2.14 23.36 10.51
C TYR A 143 -2.80 22.18 11.23
N GLY A 144 -4.02 22.40 11.73
CA GLY A 144 -4.91 21.34 12.17
C GLY A 144 -4.37 20.53 13.35
N LEU A 145 -3.98 21.20 14.44
CA LEU A 145 -3.67 20.53 15.70
C LEU A 145 -4.96 19.86 16.23
N ILE A 146 -4.98 18.54 16.24
CA ILE A 146 -6.12 17.73 16.67
C ILE A 146 -5.71 16.83 17.83
N MET A 147 -6.65 16.56 18.72
CA MET A 147 -6.43 15.73 19.90
C MET A 147 -7.77 15.16 20.35
N GLY A 148 -7.81 13.86 20.65
CA GLY A 148 -9.04 13.22 21.08
C GLY A 148 -8.96 11.69 21.07
N SER A 149 -10.13 11.06 21.20
CA SER A 149 -10.30 9.62 21.02
C SER A 149 -10.68 9.29 19.58
N LEU A 150 -10.23 8.12 19.11
CA LEU A 150 -10.68 7.53 17.86
C LEU A 150 -12.15 7.13 18.00
N TYR A 151 -13.00 7.67 17.16
CA TYR A 151 -14.37 7.22 17.04
C TYR A 151 -14.80 7.12 15.58
N HIS A 152 -15.36 5.97 15.24
CA HIS A 152 -16.08 5.79 13.98
C HIS A 152 -17.05 4.60 14.14
N PRO A 153 -18.34 4.71 13.78
CA PRO A 153 -19.34 3.66 14.01
C PRO A 153 -18.92 2.28 13.48
N TYR A 154 -18.29 2.22 12.31
CA TYR A 154 -17.76 0.96 11.78
C TYR A 154 -16.69 0.30 12.68
N LEU A 155 -15.87 1.10 13.37
CA LEU A 155 -14.79 0.57 14.21
C LEU A 155 -15.32 0.09 15.57
N THR A 156 -16.43 0.63 16.04
CA THR A 156 -17.10 0.17 17.27
C THR A 156 -17.93 -1.10 17.04
N GLN A 157 -18.42 -1.31 15.81
CA GLN A 157 -19.34 -2.41 15.47
C GLN A 157 -18.65 -3.65 14.85
N HIS A 158 -17.35 -3.58 14.56
CA HIS A 158 -16.64 -4.68 13.89
C HIS A 158 -15.27 -4.93 14.49
N ASP A 159 -14.95 -6.20 14.78
CA ASP A 159 -13.58 -6.61 15.12
C ASP A 159 -12.68 -6.50 13.87
N ILE A 160 -11.94 -5.40 13.81
CA ILE A 160 -10.99 -5.12 12.73
C ILE A 160 -9.57 -4.92 13.25
N TYR A 161 -9.30 -5.34 14.48
CA TYR A 161 -8.07 -5.04 15.22
C TYR A 161 -6.80 -5.41 14.46
N ASN A 162 -6.76 -6.61 13.86
CA ASN A 162 -5.61 -7.04 13.05
C ASN A 162 -5.37 -6.11 11.84
N SER A 163 -6.44 -5.63 11.20
CA SER A 163 -6.31 -4.65 10.11
C SER A 163 -5.87 -3.31 10.65
N PHE A 164 -6.35 -2.91 11.84
CA PHE A 164 -5.93 -1.68 12.50
C PHE A 164 -4.42 -1.70 12.69
N GLN A 165 -3.87 -2.66 13.44
CA GLN A 165 -2.43 -2.84 13.74
C GLN A 165 -1.49 -2.75 12.52
N GLN A 166 -1.95 -3.21 11.35
CA GLN A 166 -1.12 -3.21 10.14
C GLN A 166 -0.80 -1.78 9.65
N LYS A 167 0.42 -1.33 9.94
CA LYS A 167 0.97 -0.06 9.46
C LYS A 167 0.16 1.18 9.88
N THR A 168 -0.50 1.16 11.04
CA THR A 168 -1.30 2.29 11.57
C THR A 168 -0.54 3.60 11.56
N HIS A 169 0.74 3.55 11.95
CA HIS A 169 1.63 4.71 12.02
C HIS A 169 1.72 5.51 10.70
N LEU A 170 1.48 4.89 9.54
CA LEU A 170 1.50 5.56 8.23
C LEU A 170 0.26 6.43 7.96
N TYR A 171 -0.77 6.31 8.80
CA TYR A 171 -2.06 6.99 8.69
C TYR A 171 -2.28 7.98 9.82
N VAL A 172 -1.28 8.23 10.66
CA VAL A 172 -1.34 9.25 11.69
C VAL A 172 -1.01 10.60 11.02
N PRO A 173 -1.85 11.63 11.20
CA PRO A 173 -2.93 11.72 12.19
C PRO A 173 -4.34 11.37 11.68
N GLU A 174 -4.53 11.13 10.38
CA GLU A 174 -5.85 10.92 9.77
C GLU A 174 -6.64 9.75 10.36
N ILE A 175 -5.95 8.80 10.97
CA ILE A 175 -6.51 7.60 11.61
C ILE A 175 -7.52 7.97 12.68
N LEU A 176 -7.33 9.08 13.40
CA LEU A 176 -8.17 9.53 14.53
C LEU A 176 -9.63 9.86 14.14
N TYR A 177 -9.93 9.96 12.86
CA TYR A 177 -11.24 10.42 12.36
C TYR A 177 -11.67 11.83 12.78
N LEU A 178 -10.78 12.59 13.42
CA LEU A 178 -10.93 14.03 13.63
C LEU A 178 -10.75 14.80 12.31
N CYS A 179 -11.43 15.93 12.20
CA CYS A 179 -11.46 16.85 11.08
C CYS A 179 -10.52 18.04 11.35
N PRO A 180 -9.37 18.14 10.66
CA PRO A 180 -8.38 19.21 10.90
C PRO A 180 -8.90 20.65 10.67
N HIS A 181 -10.06 20.81 10.04
CA HIS A 181 -10.70 22.11 9.85
C HIS A 181 -11.75 22.42 10.92
N LYS A 182 -12.40 21.41 11.52
CA LYS A 182 -13.51 21.61 12.47
C LYS A 182 -13.12 21.33 13.92
N ASP A 183 -12.28 20.33 14.12
CA ASP A 183 -11.86 19.83 15.44
C ASP A 183 -10.47 20.35 15.82
N ALA A 184 -9.94 21.32 15.06
CA ALA A 184 -8.65 21.91 15.34
C ALA A 184 -8.70 22.73 16.63
N LEU A 185 -7.72 22.47 17.48
CA LEU A 185 -7.49 23.21 18.70
C LEU A 185 -6.77 24.51 18.39
N GLU A 186 -7.04 25.53 19.19
CA GLU A 186 -6.31 26.80 19.12
C GLU A 186 -4.84 26.58 19.51
N PHE A 187 -3.93 27.16 18.74
CA PHE A 187 -2.53 27.18 19.10
C PHE A 187 -2.32 28.14 20.28
N ARG A 188 -1.97 27.59 21.45
CA ARG A 188 -1.57 28.34 22.65
C ARG A 188 -0.12 27.99 22.99
N THR A 189 0.79 28.94 22.83
CA THR A 189 2.19 28.79 23.25
C THR A 189 2.32 29.06 24.75
N ILE A 190 3.23 28.34 25.42
CA ILE A 190 3.49 28.48 26.87
C ILE A 190 4.36 29.72 27.15
N GLN A 191 5.22 30.08 26.20
CA GLN A 191 6.11 31.23 26.22
C GLN A 191 6.15 31.85 24.81
N GLY A 192 6.15 33.18 24.74
CA GLY A 192 6.18 33.94 23.49
C GLY A 192 4.81 34.35 22.95
N GLN A 193 4.76 35.54 22.33
CA GLN A 193 3.64 35.95 21.49
C GLN A 193 3.67 35.10 20.21
N LEU A 194 2.57 34.40 19.91
CA LEU A 194 2.30 34.04 18.52
C LEU A 194 2.25 35.36 17.75
N ASN A 195 3.31 35.68 17.00
CA ASN A 195 3.13 36.47 15.80
C ASN A 195 2.21 35.63 14.92
N GLN A 196 0.89 35.81 15.05
CA GLN A 196 -0.14 35.13 14.28
C GLN A 196 -0.12 35.62 12.82
N ASN A 197 1.05 35.59 12.22
CA ASN A 197 1.19 35.78 10.80
C ASN A 197 0.63 34.53 10.13
N ASN A 198 -0.12 34.76 9.07
CA ASN A 198 -0.63 33.68 8.23
C ASN A 198 0.57 32.88 7.69
N GLY A 199 0.59 31.58 7.98
CA GLY A 199 1.54 30.65 7.41
C GLY A 199 1.19 30.29 5.97
N ASP A 200 1.88 29.28 5.45
CA ASP A 200 1.63 28.75 4.11
C ASP A 200 0.18 28.26 3.93
N LYS A 201 -0.38 28.46 2.75
CA LYS A 201 -1.68 27.88 2.42
C LYS A 201 -1.55 26.36 2.26
N ILE A 202 -2.58 25.64 2.68
CA ILE A 202 -2.67 24.19 2.57
C ILE A 202 -3.95 23.79 1.84
N VAL A 203 -3.82 22.86 0.88
CA VAL A 203 -4.98 22.32 0.15
C VAL A 203 -5.50 21.11 0.90
N CYS A 204 -6.76 21.15 1.30
CA CYS A 204 -7.46 20.04 1.93
C CYS A 204 -8.50 19.48 0.97
N LYS A 205 -8.35 18.21 0.57
CA LYS A 205 -9.26 17.53 -0.37
C LYS A 205 -10.34 16.77 0.39
N SER A 206 -11.57 16.76 -0.14
CA SER A 206 -12.69 16.01 0.43
C SER A 206 -12.58 14.49 0.19
N CYS A 207 -13.07 13.73 1.16
CA CYS A 207 -13.17 12.28 1.09
C CYS A 207 -14.62 11.87 0.83
N ASN A 208 -14.87 11.08 -0.21
CA ASN A 208 -16.22 10.58 -0.53
C ASN A 208 -16.75 9.44 0.38
N ARG A 209 -16.20 9.30 1.59
CA ARG A 209 -16.56 8.23 2.53
C ARG A 209 -16.83 8.81 3.91
N CYS A 210 -15.87 9.59 4.43
CA CYS A 210 -15.98 10.21 5.74
C CYS A 210 -16.24 11.72 5.69
N ASP A 211 -16.41 12.32 4.51
CA ASP A 211 -16.65 13.76 4.27
C ASP A 211 -15.58 14.72 4.80
N ARG A 212 -14.53 14.22 5.46
CA ARG A 212 -13.43 15.03 5.95
C ARG A 212 -12.66 15.67 4.79
N PHE A 213 -12.30 16.93 4.99
CA PHE A 213 -11.28 17.61 4.21
C PHE A 213 -9.93 17.31 4.85
N LEU A 214 -9.05 16.62 4.11
CA LEU A 214 -7.74 16.21 4.60
C LEU A 214 -6.63 16.78 3.71
N PRO A 215 -5.49 17.19 4.29
CA PRO A 215 -4.39 17.78 3.54
C PRO A 215 -3.83 16.91 2.40
N ILE A 216 -3.42 17.59 1.33
CA ILE A 216 -2.62 17.04 0.23
C ILE A 216 -1.42 17.95 -0.05
N ASN A 217 -0.30 17.35 -0.47
CA ASN A 217 0.84 18.11 -1.02
C ASN A 217 0.59 18.36 -2.50
N ILE A 218 0.09 19.53 -2.88
CA ILE A 218 -0.20 19.81 -4.29
C ILE A 218 1.09 20.07 -5.10
N ASP A 219 2.07 20.75 -4.50
CA ASP A 219 3.36 21.03 -5.14
C ASP A 219 4.26 19.77 -5.22
N ASN A 220 4.05 18.81 -4.32
CA ASN A 220 4.83 17.56 -4.27
C ASN A 220 3.93 16.34 -4.01
N GLU A 221 3.06 16.03 -4.97
CA GLU A 221 2.00 15.02 -4.81
C GLU A 221 2.50 13.60 -4.48
N GLN A 222 3.77 13.30 -4.75
CA GLN A 222 4.36 12.00 -4.41
C GLN A 222 4.62 11.86 -2.91
N LYS A 223 4.77 12.99 -2.18
CA LYS A 223 4.81 13.03 -0.71
C LYS A 223 3.38 12.96 -0.17
N LYS A 224 2.87 11.73 -0.09
CA LYS A 224 1.47 11.45 0.26
C LYS A 224 1.14 11.87 1.69
N LEU A 225 0.03 12.58 1.85
CA LEU A 225 -0.64 12.88 3.12
C LEU A 225 -1.92 12.04 3.23
N GLY A 226 -3.09 12.68 3.29
CA GLY A 226 -4.38 12.02 3.49
C GLY A 226 -4.83 11.15 2.31
N TYR A 227 -4.25 11.32 1.12
CA TYR A 227 -4.65 10.63 -0.11
C TYR A 227 -3.47 9.94 -0.81
N SER A 228 -3.77 8.84 -1.48
CA SER A 228 -2.83 8.23 -2.44
C SER A 228 -3.07 8.80 -3.83
N ASN A 229 -2.03 8.82 -4.67
CA ASN A 229 -2.19 9.24 -6.05
C ASN A 229 -3.00 8.24 -6.88
N HIS A 230 -3.58 8.71 -7.99
CA HIS A 230 -4.35 7.89 -8.92
C HIS A 230 -3.50 7.36 -10.08
N CYS A 231 -2.90 8.25 -10.87
CA CYS A 231 -2.13 7.90 -12.07
C CYS A 231 -0.62 8.15 -11.89
N ILE A 232 0.06 7.34 -11.06
CA ILE A 232 1.53 7.49 -10.89
C ILE A 232 2.27 7.16 -12.20
N LYS A 233 1.95 6.03 -12.82
CA LYS A 233 2.63 5.54 -14.05
C LYS A 233 2.13 6.18 -15.34
N LYS A 234 0.88 6.67 -15.35
CA LYS A 234 0.18 7.26 -16.50
C LYS A 234 -0.05 8.76 -16.29
N ALA A 235 0.89 9.46 -15.64
CA ALA A 235 0.79 10.90 -15.42
C ALA A 235 1.01 11.64 -16.77
N PRO A 236 0.29 12.75 -17.05
CA PRO A 236 -0.69 13.40 -16.18
C PRO A 236 -2.03 12.66 -16.11
N CYS A 237 -2.72 12.75 -14.96
CA CYS A 237 -4.00 12.12 -14.73
C CYS A 237 -5.10 12.80 -15.56
N GLN A 238 -5.59 12.09 -16.57
CA GLN A 238 -6.67 12.57 -17.45
C GLN A 238 -8.07 12.42 -16.85
N HIS A 239 -8.22 11.71 -15.72
CA HIS A 239 -9.51 11.46 -15.08
C HIS A 239 -9.97 12.67 -14.26
N SER A 240 -11.00 13.38 -14.73
CA SER A 240 -11.44 14.66 -14.18
C SER A 240 -11.71 14.65 -12.67
N SER A 241 -12.48 13.68 -12.18
CA SER A 241 -12.83 13.58 -10.75
C SER A 241 -11.64 13.33 -9.83
N PHE A 242 -10.53 12.82 -10.37
CA PHE A 242 -9.30 12.54 -9.63
C PHE A 242 -8.26 13.65 -9.76
N SER A 243 -8.29 14.46 -10.81
CA SER A 243 -7.25 15.47 -11.08
C SER A 243 -7.72 16.92 -10.99
N ARG A 244 -9.03 17.17 -10.93
CA ARG A 244 -9.60 18.51 -10.84
C ARG A 244 -10.50 18.61 -9.61
N TYR A 245 -10.15 19.48 -8.68
CA TYR A 245 -10.91 19.66 -7.44
C TYR A 245 -11.54 21.04 -7.39
N GLU A 246 -12.86 21.11 -7.29
CA GLU A 246 -13.58 22.39 -7.12
C GLU A 246 -13.24 23.04 -5.77
N ILE A 247 -12.82 24.31 -5.79
CA ILE A 247 -12.43 25.06 -4.60
C ILE A 247 -13.69 25.68 -3.99
N LEU A 248 -14.15 25.12 -2.87
CA LEU A 248 -15.42 25.53 -2.25
C LEU A 248 -15.38 26.92 -1.60
N ASN A 249 -14.20 27.34 -1.15
CA ASN A 249 -14.01 28.57 -0.39
C ASN A 249 -13.15 29.61 -1.15
N LEU A 250 -13.20 29.61 -2.48
CA LEU A 250 -12.37 30.51 -3.28
C LEU A 250 -12.68 31.99 -3.04
N LYS A 251 -13.96 32.31 -2.79
CA LYS A 251 -14.43 33.67 -2.51
C LYS A 251 -13.83 34.28 -1.25
N ASP A 252 -13.32 33.44 -0.34
CA ASP A 252 -12.76 33.86 0.94
C ASP A 252 -11.31 34.37 0.80
N PHE A 253 -10.73 34.31 -0.41
CA PHE A 253 -9.35 34.70 -0.67
C PHE A 253 -9.24 35.72 -1.81
N LYS A 254 -8.35 36.70 -1.62
CA LYS A 254 -7.77 37.44 -2.74
C LYS A 254 -6.63 36.59 -3.31
N LEU A 255 -6.64 36.33 -4.62
CA LEU A 255 -5.63 35.52 -5.32
C LEU A 255 -4.20 35.98 -5.04
N ASP A 256 -4.00 37.29 -4.88
CA ASP A 256 -2.69 37.91 -4.57
C ASP A 256 -2.10 37.50 -3.21
N ASN A 257 -2.93 36.96 -2.31
CA ASN A 257 -2.53 36.47 -0.99
C ASN A 257 -2.26 34.95 -0.96
N LEU A 258 -2.28 34.28 -2.11
CA LEU A 258 -1.93 32.86 -2.22
C LEU A 258 -0.44 32.70 -2.52
N ASN A 259 0.14 31.61 -2.00
CA ASN A 259 1.51 31.23 -2.34
C ASN A 259 1.64 31.12 -3.87
N ARG A 260 2.67 31.74 -4.48
CA ARG A 260 2.89 31.76 -5.94
C ARG A 260 2.84 30.35 -6.56
N SER A 261 3.34 29.34 -5.85
CA SER A 261 3.26 27.94 -6.28
C SER A 261 1.83 27.42 -6.40
N LEU A 262 0.98 27.72 -5.41
CA LEU A 262 -0.43 27.30 -5.40
C LEU A 262 -1.23 27.93 -6.53
N VAL A 263 -0.96 29.20 -6.87
CA VAL A 263 -1.63 29.90 -7.99
C VAL A 263 -1.43 29.14 -9.30
N ASN A 264 -0.25 28.55 -9.53
CA ASN A 264 0.03 27.76 -10.74
C ASN A 264 -0.81 26.47 -10.84
N HIS A 265 -1.41 26.03 -9.74
CA HIS A 265 -2.30 24.88 -9.70
C HIS A 265 -3.78 25.26 -9.87
N ILE A 266 -4.14 26.55 -9.85
CA ILE A 266 -5.52 27.00 -9.95
C ILE A 266 -5.87 27.29 -11.42
N CYS A 267 -6.92 26.65 -11.92
CA CYS A 267 -7.51 26.92 -13.23
C CYS A 267 -9.03 26.75 -13.14
N ASP A 268 -9.79 27.73 -13.63
CA ASP A 268 -11.26 27.74 -13.61
C ASP A 268 -11.87 27.37 -12.24
N ASN A 269 -11.42 28.05 -11.18
CA ASN A 269 -11.84 27.82 -9.78
C ASN A 269 -11.58 26.39 -9.26
N LYS A 270 -10.66 25.65 -9.89
CA LYS A 270 -10.29 24.29 -9.53
C LYS A 270 -8.80 24.17 -9.26
N ILE A 271 -8.43 23.32 -8.31
CA ILE A 271 -7.06 22.83 -8.17
C ILE A 271 -6.83 21.71 -9.18
N ILE A 272 -5.78 21.85 -9.97
CA ILE A 272 -5.33 20.89 -10.99
C ILE A 272 -4.12 20.11 -10.46
N SER A 273 -4.27 18.79 -10.46
CA SER A 273 -3.31 17.84 -9.93
C SER A 273 -2.73 16.96 -11.04
N ARG A 274 -1.40 16.84 -11.09
CA ARG A 274 -0.68 16.11 -12.13
C ARG A 274 -0.90 14.61 -12.03
N PHE A 275 -0.77 14.01 -10.86
CA PHE A 275 -0.95 12.57 -10.67
C PHE A 275 -2.38 12.20 -10.26
N GLY A 276 -3.16 13.20 -9.84
CA GLY A 276 -4.50 13.04 -9.30
C GLY A 276 -4.48 12.29 -7.96
N HIS A 277 -5.55 12.42 -7.18
CA HIS A 277 -5.73 11.75 -5.90
C HIS A 277 -6.96 10.85 -5.93
N GLN A 278 -6.91 9.72 -5.22
CA GLN A 278 -8.07 8.85 -5.02
C GLN A 278 -9.25 9.63 -4.41
N LEU A 279 -10.49 9.17 -4.65
CA LEU A 279 -11.71 9.84 -4.17
C LEU A 279 -11.87 9.68 -2.65
N GLU A 280 -11.45 8.53 -2.12
CA GLU A 280 -11.41 8.22 -0.70
C GLU A 280 -10.02 8.49 -0.09
N CYS A 281 -10.00 8.91 1.18
CA CYS A 281 -8.75 9.07 1.93
C CYS A 281 -8.11 7.71 2.22
N ARG A 282 -6.81 7.70 2.53
CA ARG A 282 -6.02 6.49 2.78
C ARG A 282 -6.59 5.63 3.90
N VAL A 283 -7.17 6.25 4.93
CA VAL A 283 -7.80 5.55 6.07
C VAL A 283 -9.09 4.86 5.64
N CYS A 284 -9.98 5.59 4.97
CA CYS A 284 -11.21 5.02 4.42
C CYS A 284 -10.94 3.93 3.39
N LYS A 285 -9.91 4.11 2.55
CA LYS A 285 -9.46 3.10 1.61
C LYS A 285 -9.05 1.81 2.32
N LYS A 286 -8.30 1.93 3.42
CA LYS A 286 -7.86 0.79 4.22
C LYS A 286 -9.05 0.01 4.79
N PHE A 287 -9.95 0.67 5.50
CA PHE A 287 -10.98 -0.02 6.30
C PHE A 287 -12.31 -0.26 5.59
N PHE A 288 -12.74 0.63 4.69
CA PHE A 288 -14.09 0.57 4.10
C PHE A 288 -14.09 0.12 2.64
N VAL A 289 -12.94 0.20 1.97
CA VAL A 289 -12.81 -0.24 0.57
C VAL A 289 -12.03 -1.55 0.50
N ASN A 290 -10.76 -1.54 0.89
CA ASN A 290 -9.89 -2.70 0.76
C ASN A 290 -10.30 -3.84 1.69
N ARG A 291 -10.58 -3.58 2.96
CA ARG A 291 -10.90 -4.65 3.93
C ARG A 291 -12.17 -5.44 3.59
N PRO A 292 -13.31 -4.83 3.17
CA PRO A 292 -14.47 -5.61 2.75
C PRO A 292 -14.26 -6.32 1.40
N LEU A 293 -13.52 -5.70 0.48
CA LEU A 293 -13.33 -6.25 -0.87
C LEU A 293 -12.24 -7.32 -0.95
N ASN A 294 -11.20 -7.24 -0.12
CA ASN A 294 -10.07 -8.17 -0.20
C ASN A 294 -10.44 -9.63 0.12
N PRO A 295 -11.35 -9.92 1.07
CA PRO A 295 -11.88 -11.26 1.33
C PRO A 295 -12.94 -11.71 0.32
N THR A 296 -13.76 -10.79 -0.23
CA THR A 296 -14.75 -11.13 -1.28
C THR A 296 -14.10 -11.39 -2.62
N ARG A 297 -12.84 -10.96 -2.79
CA ARG A 297 -11.96 -11.45 -3.84
C ARG A 297 -11.66 -12.91 -3.59
N ASN A 298 -12.29 -13.79 -4.36
CA ASN A 298 -11.89 -15.20 -4.34
C ASN A 298 -10.41 -15.31 -4.76
N SER A 299 -9.75 -16.40 -4.37
CA SER A 299 -8.37 -16.67 -4.78
C SER A 299 -8.20 -16.55 -6.30
N THR A 300 -9.25 -16.85 -7.07
CA THR A 300 -9.34 -16.67 -8.51
C THR A 300 -9.29 -15.20 -8.97
N GLN A 301 -9.81 -14.22 -8.22
CA GLN A 301 -9.80 -12.79 -8.53
C GLN A 301 -8.47 -12.12 -8.19
N HIS A 302 -7.84 -12.53 -7.09
CA HIS A 302 -6.42 -12.21 -6.85
C HIS A 302 -5.51 -12.88 -7.91
N ARG A 303 -5.92 -14.04 -8.45
CA ARG A 303 -5.26 -14.70 -9.59
C ARG A 303 -5.61 -14.06 -10.95
N GLU A 304 -6.78 -13.43 -11.13
CA GLU A 304 -7.20 -12.70 -12.35
C GLU A 304 -6.42 -11.40 -12.54
N ASP A 305 -6.12 -10.67 -11.46
CA ASP A 305 -5.18 -9.54 -11.49
C ASP A 305 -3.73 -9.99 -11.80
N SER A 306 -3.48 -11.31 -11.85
CA SER A 306 -2.18 -11.93 -12.14
C SER A 306 -2.16 -12.75 -13.44
N LEU A 307 -2.93 -12.38 -14.48
CA LEU A 307 -2.91 -13.08 -15.78
C LEU A 307 -1.50 -13.39 -16.31
N ARG A 308 -0.55 -12.48 -16.10
CA ARG A 308 0.87 -12.69 -16.42
C ARG A 308 1.47 -13.86 -15.63
N ARG A 309 1.24 -13.93 -14.33
CA ARG A 309 1.74 -14.99 -13.44
C ARG A 309 1.19 -16.35 -13.88
N ARG A 310 -0.13 -16.41 -14.14
CA ARG A 310 -0.79 -17.62 -14.63
C ARG A 310 -0.30 -18.05 -16.02
N ALA A 311 -0.12 -17.09 -16.93
CA ALA A 311 0.45 -17.37 -18.24
C ALA A 311 1.86 -17.98 -18.11
N LEU A 312 2.70 -17.45 -17.21
CA LEU A 312 4.02 -18.03 -16.94
C LEU A 312 3.93 -19.44 -16.34
N GLU A 313 3.01 -19.69 -15.39
CA GLU A 313 2.80 -21.03 -14.84
C GLU A 313 2.39 -22.04 -15.92
N VAL A 314 1.44 -21.68 -16.80
CA VAL A 314 1.01 -22.52 -17.93
C VAL A 314 2.16 -22.71 -18.93
N LEU A 315 2.87 -21.64 -19.27
CA LEU A 315 4.03 -21.69 -20.17
C LEU A 315 5.08 -22.66 -19.65
N ILE A 316 5.51 -22.50 -18.40
CA ILE A 316 6.56 -23.35 -17.81
C ILE A 316 6.10 -24.78 -17.69
N SER A 317 4.85 -25.02 -17.30
CA SER A 317 4.28 -26.38 -17.23
C SER A 317 4.28 -27.05 -18.61
N ALA A 318 3.88 -26.31 -19.66
CA ALA A 318 3.88 -26.79 -21.04
C ALA A 318 5.29 -26.98 -21.61
N LEU A 319 6.26 -26.14 -21.23
CA LEU A 319 7.64 -26.29 -21.65
C LEU A 319 8.28 -27.49 -20.97
N LEU A 320 8.19 -27.59 -19.64
CA LEU A 320 8.85 -28.64 -18.86
C LEU A 320 8.10 -29.97 -18.85
N ASP A 321 6.97 -30.07 -19.57
CA ASP A 321 6.10 -31.25 -19.59
C ASP A 321 5.70 -31.71 -18.17
N LYS A 322 5.46 -30.73 -17.29
CA LYS A 322 5.10 -30.97 -15.88
C LYS A 322 3.57 -30.91 -15.73
N GLU A 323 3.00 -31.98 -15.19
CA GLU A 323 1.62 -31.95 -14.68
C GLU A 323 1.52 -31.09 -13.41
N SER A 324 0.29 -30.71 -13.05
CA SER A 324 0.00 -30.00 -11.80
C SER A 324 0.64 -30.71 -10.61
N VAL A 325 1.48 -30.00 -9.84
CA VAL A 325 2.17 -30.56 -8.68
C VAL A 325 1.17 -31.13 -7.65
N TYR A 326 0.00 -30.50 -7.51
CA TYR A 326 -1.06 -30.96 -6.62
C TYR A 326 -1.61 -32.32 -7.06
N SER A 327 -1.93 -32.46 -8.34
CA SER A 327 -2.49 -33.70 -8.91
C SER A 327 -1.46 -34.82 -8.89
N LYS A 328 -0.23 -34.54 -9.31
CA LYS A 328 0.87 -35.50 -9.31
C LYS A 328 1.21 -35.98 -7.90
N HIS A 329 1.28 -35.06 -6.94
CA HIS A 329 1.59 -35.39 -5.55
C HIS A 329 0.47 -36.26 -4.95
N ARG A 330 -0.78 -35.83 -5.08
CA ARG A 330 -1.93 -36.57 -4.55
C ARG A 330 -2.05 -37.98 -5.12
N LEU A 331 -1.81 -38.15 -6.43
CA LEU A 331 -1.81 -39.47 -7.06
C LEU A 331 -0.68 -40.38 -6.57
N ASN A 332 0.48 -39.82 -6.26
CA ASN A 332 1.66 -40.58 -5.85
C ASN A 332 1.71 -40.88 -4.34
N SER A 333 1.26 -39.95 -3.49
CA SER A 333 1.40 -40.06 -2.03
C SER A 333 0.08 -40.27 -1.28
N GLY A 334 -1.07 -40.04 -1.91
CA GLY A 334 -2.38 -40.02 -1.25
C GLY A 334 -2.63 -38.81 -0.34
N GLU A 335 -1.65 -37.91 -0.21
CA GLU A 335 -1.70 -36.71 0.63
C GLU A 335 -1.80 -35.42 -0.21
N GLU A 336 -2.53 -34.43 0.29
CA GLU A 336 -2.59 -33.10 -0.34
C GLU A 336 -1.23 -32.38 -0.26
N PHE A 337 -0.83 -31.76 -1.38
CA PHE A 337 0.52 -31.19 -1.54
C PHE A 337 0.84 -30.07 -0.53
N ASP A 338 -0.15 -29.25 -0.16
CA ASP A 338 -0.01 -28.21 0.84
C ASP A 338 0.20 -28.78 2.25
N VAL A 339 -0.49 -29.87 2.60
CA VAL A 339 -0.30 -30.59 3.86
C VAL A 339 1.10 -31.19 3.92
N TYR A 340 1.55 -31.82 2.84
CA TYR A 340 2.91 -32.35 2.74
C TYR A 340 3.98 -31.29 2.98
N ILE A 341 3.89 -30.13 2.33
CA ILE A 341 4.85 -29.03 2.55
C ILE A 341 4.74 -28.46 3.96
N TRP A 342 3.52 -28.32 4.50
CA TRP A 342 3.32 -27.86 5.88
C TRP A 342 4.00 -28.79 6.91
N ASN A 343 3.85 -30.11 6.73
CA ASN A 343 4.52 -31.14 7.53
C ASN A 343 6.04 -31.09 7.36
N LYS A 344 6.53 -30.95 6.12
CA LYS A 344 7.96 -30.87 5.78
C LYS A 344 8.69 -29.72 6.50
N PHE A 345 7.98 -28.65 6.84
CA PHE A 345 8.51 -27.50 7.57
C PHE A 345 8.09 -27.46 9.05
N ASN A 346 7.70 -28.61 9.62
CA ASN A 346 7.32 -28.75 11.03
C ASN A 346 6.29 -27.71 11.49
N HIS A 347 5.31 -27.44 10.63
CA HIS A 347 4.20 -26.51 10.90
C HIS A 347 4.65 -25.09 11.23
N LYS A 348 5.82 -24.66 10.74
CA LYS A 348 6.38 -23.34 11.02
C LYS A 348 6.68 -22.58 9.73
N CYS A 349 6.51 -21.26 9.79
CA CYS A 349 7.03 -20.37 8.76
C CYS A 349 8.55 -20.48 8.73
N PHE A 350 9.12 -20.85 7.58
CA PHE A 350 10.57 -21.01 7.45
C PHE A 350 11.35 -19.73 7.81
N ASN A 351 10.83 -18.56 7.43
CA ASN A 351 11.54 -17.31 7.63
C ASN A 351 11.53 -16.82 9.09
N CYS A 352 10.35 -16.75 9.72
CA CYS A 352 10.19 -16.14 11.04
C CYS A 352 9.92 -17.15 12.16
N GLN A 353 9.94 -18.45 11.86
CA GLN A 353 9.73 -19.55 12.80
C GLN A 353 8.37 -19.55 13.52
N LYS A 354 7.44 -18.66 13.12
CA LYS A 354 6.08 -18.61 13.64
C LYS A 354 5.36 -19.94 13.37
N ILE A 355 4.76 -20.51 14.41
CA ILE A 355 3.90 -21.69 14.31
C ILE A 355 2.66 -21.35 13.46
N LEU A 356 2.33 -22.24 12.54
CA LEU A 356 1.19 -22.21 11.64
C LEU A 356 0.31 -23.42 12.01
N PRO A 357 -0.71 -23.26 12.87
CA PRO A 357 -1.49 -24.38 13.40
C PRO A 357 -2.24 -25.19 12.34
N SER A 358 -2.50 -24.60 11.16
CA SER A 358 -3.14 -25.25 10.03
C SER A 358 -2.37 -25.01 8.72
N PRO A 359 -2.41 -25.95 7.75
CA PRO A 359 -1.97 -25.68 6.38
C PRO A 359 -2.63 -24.43 5.77
N LYS A 360 -3.85 -24.08 6.20
CA LYS A 360 -4.56 -22.88 5.76
C LYS A 360 -3.91 -21.57 6.22
N ASP A 361 -3.10 -21.61 7.28
CA ASP A 361 -2.35 -20.46 7.78
C ASP A 361 -1.04 -20.24 7.03
N MET A 362 -0.64 -21.20 6.19
CA MET A 362 0.56 -21.17 5.35
C MET A 362 0.24 -20.62 3.96
N HIS A 363 1.20 -19.91 3.39
CA HIS A 363 1.29 -19.64 1.96
C HIS A 363 2.43 -20.49 1.36
N LEU A 364 2.10 -21.23 0.30
CA LEU A 364 3.07 -21.94 -0.52
C LEU A 364 3.84 -20.95 -1.38
N ASP A 365 5.15 -20.90 -1.18
CA ASP A 365 6.03 -20.03 -1.93
C ASP A 365 6.90 -20.81 -2.93
N HIS A 366 7.16 -20.18 -4.08
CA HIS A 366 8.16 -20.68 -5.02
C HIS A 366 9.53 -20.35 -4.45
N THR A 367 10.28 -21.36 -4.04
CA THR A 367 11.59 -21.18 -3.42
C THR A 367 12.49 -20.32 -4.32
N LEU A 368 12.60 -20.69 -5.60
CA LEU A 368 13.16 -19.84 -6.65
C LEU A 368 12.04 -19.11 -7.40
N PRO A 369 12.23 -17.86 -7.85
CA PRO A 369 11.11 -17.06 -8.34
C PRO A 369 10.55 -17.53 -9.68
N LEU A 370 9.21 -17.59 -9.78
CA LEU A 370 8.48 -17.89 -11.01
C LEU A 370 8.78 -16.93 -12.16
N ALA A 371 9.05 -15.66 -11.84
CA ALA A 371 9.46 -14.66 -12.83
C ALA A 371 10.73 -15.08 -13.61
N TYR A 372 11.57 -15.92 -13.00
CA TYR A 372 12.80 -16.49 -13.58
C TYR A 372 12.61 -17.94 -14.05
N LEU A 373 11.37 -18.30 -14.40
CA LEU A 373 10.97 -19.57 -14.99
C LEU A 373 11.12 -20.80 -14.07
N TRP A 374 11.19 -20.59 -12.76
CA TRP A 374 11.17 -21.67 -11.78
C TRP A 374 9.72 -22.01 -11.38
N PRO A 375 9.21 -23.21 -11.69
CA PRO A 375 7.84 -23.60 -11.35
C PRO A 375 7.70 -23.91 -9.86
N LEU A 376 6.45 -23.95 -9.39
CA LEU A 376 6.14 -24.58 -8.10
C LEU A 376 6.35 -26.10 -8.22
N ASP A 377 7.18 -26.67 -7.36
CA ASP A 377 7.39 -28.11 -7.26
C ASP A 377 7.64 -28.52 -5.80
N SER A 378 8.06 -29.77 -5.55
CA SER A 378 8.30 -30.32 -4.20
C SER A 378 9.38 -29.59 -3.39
N THR A 379 10.09 -28.64 -4.00
CA THR A 379 11.03 -27.75 -3.32
C THR A 379 10.36 -26.52 -2.70
N ALA A 380 9.04 -26.35 -2.85
CA ALA A 380 8.27 -25.22 -2.32
C ALA A 380 8.53 -24.94 -0.84
N THR A 381 8.45 -23.67 -0.45
CA THR A 381 8.74 -23.21 0.92
C THR A 381 7.45 -22.86 1.67
N CYS A 382 7.38 -23.29 2.94
CA CYS A 382 6.32 -22.92 3.88
C CYS A 382 6.57 -21.51 4.45
N LEU A 383 5.72 -20.53 4.14
CA LEU A 383 5.81 -19.17 4.69
C LEU A 383 4.48 -18.71 5.28
N CYS A 384 4.52 -17.86 6.31
CA CYS A 384 3.33 -17.14 6.75
C CYS A 384 2.95 -16.04 5.73
N PRO A 385 1.70 -15.53 5.75
CA PRO A 385 1.25 -14.52 4.78
C PRO A 385 2.13 -13.26 4.73
N GLY A 386 2.61 -12.80 5.89
CA GLY A 386 3.49 -11.64 6.00
C GLY A 386 4.87 -11.85 5.36
N CYS A 387 5.52 -13.00 5.65
CA CYS A 387 6.83 -13.31 5.07
C CYS A 387 6.72 -13.60 3.57
N ASN A 388 5.69 -14.31 3.12
CA ASN A 388 5.43 -14.56 1.70
C ASN A 388 5.25 -13.25 0.91
N SER A 389 4.49 -12.30 1.48
CA SER A 389 4.33 -10.97 0.87
C SER A 389 5.63 -10.16 0.85
N SER A 390 6.54 -10.36 1.81
CA SER A 390 7.82 -9.66 1.88
C SER A 390 8.87 -10.23 0.90
N LYS A 391 8.81 -11.55 0.66
CA LYS A 391 9.68 -12.24 -0.30
C LYS A 391 9.31 -11.89 -1.74
N SER A 392 8.03 -11.96 -2.10
CA SER A 392 7.54 -11.67 -3.46
C SER A 392 8.35 -12.41 -4.54
N ASP A 393 9.03 -11.68 -5.45
CA ASP A 393 9.82 -12.26 -6.55
C ASP A 393 11.34 -12.27 -6.26
N LYS A 394 11.77 -12.02 -5.01
CA LYS A 394 13.19 -12.04 -4.62
C LYS A 394 13.76 -13.45 -4.64
N PHE A 395 15.03 -13.58 -5.03
CA PHE A 395 15.78 -14.81 -4.88
C PHE A 395 16.02 -15.14 -3.39
N PRO A 396 16.24 -16.41 -3.04
CA PRO A 396 16.58 -16.82 -1.68
C PRO A 396 17.74 -16.01 -1.07
N GLU A 397 18.83 -15.78 -1.81
CA GLU A 397 19.99 -15.00 -1.35
C GLU A 397 19.68 -13.53 -0.99
N ASP A 398 18.63 -12.96 -1.58
CA ASP A 398 18.20 -11.58 -1.32
C ASP A 398 17.25 -11.47 -0.12
N PHE A 399 16.81 -12.60 0.44
CA PHE A 399 15.74 -12.65 1.43
C PHE A 399 16.10 -13.40 2.71
N TYR A 400 16.90 -14.45 2.62
CA TYR A 400 17.31 -15.29 3.75
C TYR A 400 18.77 -15.04 4.14
N SER A 401 19.10 -15.24 5.41
CA SER A 401 20.49 -15.26 5.87
C SER A 401 21.24 -16.50 5.35
N GLN A 402 22.57 -16.50 5.40
CA GLN A 402 23.37 -17.65 4.96
C GLN A 402 23.09 -18.92 5.77
N GLU A 403 22.81 -18.79 7.07
CA GLU A 403 22.39 -19.90 7.93
C GLU A 403 21.06 -20.48 7.47
N GLN A 404 20.08 -19.60 7.19
CA GLN A 404 18.79 -20.01 6.65
C GLN A 404 18.96 -20.68 5.28
N LEU A 405 19.82 -20.20 4.39
CA LEU A 405 20.04 -20.85 3.09
C LEU A 405 20.61 -22.27 3.23
N LYS A 406 21.51 -22.50 4.19
CA LYS A 406 22.02 -23.85 4.51
C LYS A 406 20.90 -24.76 5.02
N GLU A 407 20.02 -24.25 5.87
CA GLU A 407 18.87 -25.01 6.38
C GLU A 407 17.85 -25.30 5.28
N LEU A 408 17.53 -24.29 4.46
CA LEU A 408 16.62 -24.41 3.34
C LEU A 408 17.12 -25.42 2.32
N SER A 409 18.44 -25.46 2.07
CA SER A 409 19.09 -26.45 1.21
C SER A 409 18.84 -27.88 1.70
N LYS A 410 19.02 -28.12 3.01
CA LYS A 410 18.76 -29.44 3.64
C LYS A 410 17.29 -29.86 3.52
N ILE A 411 16.35 -28.94 3.76
CA ILE A 411 14.92 -29.24 3.72
C ILE A 411 14.45 -29.45 2.27
N THR A 412 14.81 -28.54 1.36
CA THR A 412 14.28 -28.53 -0.01
C THR A 412 15.01 -29.46 -0.96
N GLY A 413 16.26 -29.82 -0.65
CA GLY A 413 17.16 -30.55 -1.55
C GLY A 413 17.79 -29.70 -2.65
N ILE A 414 17.53 -28.38 -2.67
CA ILE A 414 18.20 -27.45 -3.60
C ILE A 414 19.63 -27.23 -3.10
N SER A 415 20.64 -27.37 -3.95
CA SER A 415 22.03 -27.10 -3.55
C SER A 415 22.23 -25.67 -3.06
N LEU A 416 23.10 -25.48 -2.07
CA LEU A 416 23.41 -24.16 -1.52
C LEU A 416 23.90 -23.19 -2.61
N ASP A 417 24.73 -23.66 -3.53
CA ASP A 417 25.20 -22.88 -4.68
C ASP A 417 24.06 -22.35 -5.56
N LYS A 418 22.99 -23.14 -5.73
CA LYS A 418 21.83 -22.75 -6.53
C LYS A 418 20.93 -21.76 -5.78
N LEU A 419 20.87 -21.83 -4.46
CA LEU A 419 20.16 -20.86 -3.63
C LEU A 419 20.90 -19.50 -3.54
N ASN A 420 22.23 -19.52 -3.62
CA ASN A 420 23.14 -18.37 -3.60
C ASN A 420 23.39 -17.74 -4.99
N ARG A 421 22.50 -17.99 -5.97
CA ARG A 421 22.66 -17.46 -7.33
C ARG A 421 21.33 -17.01 -7.92
N LYS A 422 21.31 -15.79 -8.48
CA LYS A 422 20.21 -15.25 -9.32
C LYS A 422 20.19 -15.88 -10.71
N SER A 423 19.92 -17.19 -10.76
CA SER A 423 19.87 -17.93 -12.01
C SER A 423 18.44 -18.05 -12.54
N ILE A 424 18.28 -17.89 -13.86
CA ILE A 424 17.07 -18.29 -14.57
C ILE A 424 17.07 -19.80 -14.81
N ASN A 425 15.89 -20.40 -14.92
CA ASN A 425 15.75 -21.81 -15.26
C ASN A 425 16.22 -22.09 -16.70
N GLN A 426 17.49 -22.48 -16.82
CA GLN A 426 18.16 -22.79 -18.09
C GLN A 426 17.41 -23.84 -18.93
N GLU A 427 16.83 -24.84 -18.29
CA GLU A 427 16.07 -25.89 -18.99
C GLU A 427 14.81 -25.31 -19.64
N ALA A 428 14.08 -24.46 -18.91
CA ALA A 428 12.89 -23.79 -19.44
C ALA A 428 13.25 -22.86 -20.61
N VAL A 429 14.36 -22.12 -20.52
CA VAL A 429 14.84 -21.27 -21.63
C VAL A 429 15.19 -22.10 -22.86
N LYS A 430 15.95 -23.19 -22.70
CA LYS A 430 16.31 -24.08 -23.81
C LYS A 430 15.08 -24.63 -24.52
N LYS A 431 14.08 -25.09 -23.75
CA LYS A 431 12.82 -25.59 -24.30
C LYS A 431 11.97 -24.49 -24.96
N LEU A 432 11.96 -23.28 -24.40
CA LEU A 432 11.29 -22.12 -25.00
C LEU A 432 11.87 -21.82 -26.38
N PHE A 433 13.20 -21.75 -26.50
CA PHE A 433 13.86 -21.45 -27.78
C PHE A 433 13.59 -22.54 -28.81
N ALA A 434 13.64 -23.82 -28.41
CA ALA A 434 13.30 -24.93 -29.29
C ALA A 434 11.84 -24.85 -29.81
N ARG A 435 10.92 -24.39 -28.95
CA ARG A 435 9.48 -24.28 -29.21
C ARG A 435 9.04 -22.85 -29.55
N ILE A 436 9.91 -22.03 -30.12
CA ILE A 436 9.62 -20.62 -30.39
C ILE A 436 8.41 -20.40 -31.30
N ASN A 437 8.19 -21.30 -32.28
CA ASN A 437 7.02 -21.26 -33.16
C ASN A 437 5.74 -21.49 -32.35
N TRP A 438 5.70 -22.58 -31.58
CA TRP A 438 4.57 -22.87 -30.68
C TRP A 438 4.31 -21.73 -29.69
N PHE A 439 5.36 -21.10 -29.16
CA PHE A 439 5.22 -19.98 -28.23
C PHE A 439 4.45 -18.81 -28.86
N PHE A 440 4.80 -18.40 -30.08
CA PHE A 440 4.12 -17.30 -30.77
C PHE A 440 2.82 -17.71 -31.43
N ASP A 441 2.80 -18.81 -32.17
CA ASP A 441 1.70 -19.19 -33.06
C ASP A 441 0.53 -19.85 -32.31
N ASP A 442 0.83 -20.57 -31.22
CA ASP A 442 -0.17 -21.31 -30.46
C ASP A 442 -0.38 -20.70 -29.06
N PHE A 443 0.68 -20.60 -28.26
CA PHE A 443 0.56 -20.21 -26.86
C PHE A 443 0.12 -18.76 -26.71
N LEU A 444 0.83 -17.80 -27.33
CA LEU A 444 0.45 -16.38 -27.25
C LEU A 444 -0.81 -16.07 -28.04
N ASN A 445 -1.16 -16.90 -29.04
CA ASN A 445 -2.33 -16.71 -29.87
C ASN A 445 -3.64 -17.20 -29.22
N ASP A 446 -3.59 -17.70 -27.98
CA ASP A 446 -4.78 -18.02 -27.20
C ASP A 446 -5.71 -16.80 -27.07
N ASP A 447 -7.00 -17.01 -27.30
CA ASP A 447 -8.05 -15.98 -27.29
C ASP A 447 -8.00 -15.08 -26.04
N GLU A 448 -7.57 -15.62 -24.89
CA GLU A 448 -7.46 -14.85 -23.66
C GLU A 448 -6.28 -13.88 -23.65
N TYR A 449 -5.17 -14.24 -24.30
CA TYR A 449 -3.98 -13.40 -24.40
C TYR A 449 -4.08 -12.39 -25.56
N GLN A 450 -4.93 -12.66 -26.55
CA GLN A 450 -5.19 -11.74 -27.66
C GLN A 450 -6.10 -10.55 -27.27
N LYS A 451 -6.78 -10.59 -26.11
CA LYS A 451 -7.66 -9.50 -25.63
C LYS A 451 -6.88 -8.22 -25.30
N ASP A 452 -7.43 -7.08 -25.70
CA ASP A 452 -6.96 -5.75 -25.28
C ASP A 452 -7.48 -5.40 -23.88
N ARG A 453 -6.58 -4.89 -23.04
CA ARG A 453 -6.90 -4.32 -21.73
C ARG A 453 -6.19 -2.99 -21.55
N GLU A 454 -6.96 -1.90 -21.60
CA GLU A 454 -6.48 -0.52 -21.45
C GLU A 454 -5.47 -0.08 -22.53
N GLY A 455 -5.69 -0.49 -23.78
CA GLY A 455 -4.84 -0.18 -24.93
C GLY A 455 -3.57 -1.03 -24.99
N LYS A 456 -3.60 -2.21 -24.35
CA LYS A 456 -2.47 -3.16 -24.35
C LYS A 456 -2.98 -4.58 -24.51
N LYS A 457 -2.44 -5.27 -25.50
CA LYS A 457 -2.66 -6.69 -25.72
C LYS A 457 -1.95 -7.50 -24.62
N VAL A 458 -2.64 -8.49 -24.03
CA VAL A 458 -2.07 -9.29 -22.93
C VAL A 458 -0.85 -10.10 -23.40
N ALA A 459 -0.87 -10.60 -24.63
CA ALA A 459 0.26 -11.28 -25.27
C ALA A 459 1.55 -10.43 -25.26
N ASP A 460 1.44 -9.12 -25.54
CA ASP A 460 2.57 -8.19 -25.53
C ASP A 460 3.18 -8.06 -24.13
N ILE A 461 2.34 -8.05 -23.10
CA ILE A 461 2.79 -7.94 -21.70
C ILE A 461 3.55 -9.20 -21.30
N ILE A 462 3.06 -10.38 -21.70
CA ILE A 462 3.71 -11.68 -21.43
C ILE A 462 5.06 -11.72 -22.14
N TYR A 463 5.08 -11.45 -23.45
CA TYR A 463 6.29 -11.41 -24.26
C TYR A 463 7.33 -10.43 -23.70
N LYS A 464 6.97 -9.16 -23.49
CA LYS A 464 7.90 -8.12 -22.99
C LYS A 464 8.47 -8.48 -21.63
N SER A 465 7.66 -9.07 -20.74
CA SER A 465 8.13 -9.53 -19.44
C SER A 465 9.16 -10.65 -19.57
N LEU A 466 8.91 -11.62 -20.45
CA LEU A 466 9.79 -12.75 -20.68
C LEU A 466 11.11 -12.31 -21.33
N GLN A 467 11.03 -11.48 -22.38
CA GLN A 467 12.20 -10.91 -23.05
C GLN A 467 13.07 -10.12 -22.07
N LYS A 468 12.46 -9.30 -21.20
CA LYS A 468 13.21 -8.54 -20.19
C LYS A 468 13.99 -9.45 -19.25
N VAL A 469 13.38 -10.53 -18.77
CA VAL A 469 14.04 -11.47 -17.85
C VAL A 469 15.17 -12.22 -18.54
N LEU A 470 14.98 -12.63 -19.79
CA LEU A 470 16.04 -13.25 -20.61
C LEU A 470 17.24 -12.31 -20.76
N SER A 471 17.01 -11.04 -21.12
CA SER A 471 18.07 -10.05 -21.27
C SER A 471 18.82 -9.77 -19.97
N ILE A 472 18.12 -9.65 -18.84
CA ILE A 472 18.77 -9.50 -17.51
C ILE A 472 19.60 -10.74 -17.16
N SER A 473 19.17 -11.91 -17.62
CA SER A 473 19.85 -13.19 -17.38
C SER A 473 20.99 -13.48 -18.37
N GLY A 474 21.37 -12.50 -19.20
CA GLY A 474 22.53 -12.59 -20.10
C GLY A 474 22.24 -13.17 -21.49
N TYR A 475 20.99 -13.42 -21.86
CA TYR A 475 20.64 -13.84 -23.22
C TYR A 475 20.55 -12.64 -24.15
N SER A 476 21.37 -12.65 -25.21
CA SER A 476 21.37 -11.62 -26.26
C SER A 476 20.28 -11.89 -27.30
N GLU A 477 19.74 -13.11 -27.34
CA GLU A 477 18.74 -13.52 -28.30
C GLU A 477 17.39 -12.83 -28.04
N ASN A 478 16.93 -12.10 -29.05
CA ASN A 478 15.58 -11.56 -29.10
C ASN A 478 14.61 -12.65 -29.60
N LEU A 479 13.55 -12.95 -28.84
CA LEU A 479 12.57 -13.98 -29.17
C LEU A 479 11.90 -13.74 -30.53
N VAL A 480 11.61 -12.49 -30.88
CA VAL A 480 11.06 -12.12 -32.20
C VAL A 480 12.09 -12.38 -33.29
N SER A 481 13.35 -12.01 -33.08
CA SER A 481 14.42 -12.30 -34.04
C SER A 481 14.62 -13.80 -34.23
N LEU A 482 14.58 -14.59 -33.16
CA LEU A 482 14.63 -16.06 -33.23
C LEU A 482 13.47 -16.62 -34.06
N TYR A 483 12.25 -16.13 -33.83
CA TYR A 483 11.08 -16.52 -34.61
C TYR A 483 11.20 -16.11 -36.09
N ARG A 484 11.63 -14.88 -36.37
CA ARG A 484 11.84 -14.35 -37.73
C ARG A 484 12.88 -15.16 -38.49
N ASN A 485 14.00 -15.47 -37.85
CA ASN A 485 15.08 -16.25 -38.47
C ASN A 485 14.58 -17.63 -38.93
N LYS A 486 13.71 -18.26 -38.12
CA LYS A 486 13.13 -19.58 -38.39
C LYS A 486 11.99 -19.57 -39.40
N ASN A 487 11.13 -18.56 -39.40
CA ASN A 487 9.89 -18.57 -40.20
C ASN A 487 9.86 -17.54 -41.33
N LYS A 488 10.89 -16.68 -41.45
CA LYS A 488 10.99 -15.59 -42.44
C LYS A 488 9.80 -14.62 -42.44
N LYS A 489 9.10 -14.52 -41.32
CA LYS A 489 7.95 -13.63 -41.10
C LYS A 489 7.89 -13.17 -39.65
N ASP A 490 7.07 -12.16 -39.43
CA ASP A 490 6.80 -11.60 -38.12
C ASP A 490 5.71 -12.40 -37.38
N PRO A 491 5.82 -12.54 -36.04
CA PRO A 491 4.75 -13.17 -35.26
C PRO A 491 3.51 -12.26 -35.25
N SER A 492 2.36 -12.80 -35.60
CA SER A 492 1.08 -12.07 -35.61
C SER A 492 0.43 -11.96 -34.23
N SER A 493 0.85 -12.78 -33.27
CA SER A 493 0.23 -12.86 -31.94
C SER A 493 0.60 -11.69 -31.03
N ILE A 494 1.58 -10.87 -31.38
CA ILE A 494 2.01 -9.68 -30.61
C ILE A 494 2.00 -8.42 -31.47
N SER A 495 1.88 -7.26 -30.83
CA SER A 495 2.10 -5.96 -31.48
C SER A 495 3.59 -5.68 -31.51
N LEU A 496 4.17 -5.62 -32.70
CA LEU A 496 5.52 -5.14 -32.90
C LEU A 496 5.48 -3.60 -32.87
N GLU A 497 6.23 -2.99 -31.95
CA GLU A 497 6.39 -1.54 -31.96
C GLU A 497 7.06 -1.15 -33.28
N SER A 498 6.44 -0.22 -34.00
CA SER A 498 7.01 0.47 -35.16
C SER A 498 8.18 1.36 -34.77
#